data_AF-A0A1F2T6J9-F1
#
_entry.id   AF-A0A1F2T6J9-F1
#
_cell.length_a   1.000
_cell.length_b   1.000
_cell.length_c   1.000
_cell.angle_alpha   90.00
_cell.angle_beta   90.00
_cell.angle_gamma   90.00
#
_symmetry.space_group_name_H-M   'P 1'
#
loop_
_entity.id
_entity.type
_entity.pdbx_description
1 polymer ?
#
loop_
_entity_poly.entity_id
_entity_poly.type
_entity_poly.pdbx_seq_one_letter_code
_entity_poly.pdbx_strand_id
1 'polypeptide(L)'
;MRRLWLIASGTLLLVLLGAPFIPSHVVAAQGGSTASPALRGGPWGMVKTSAGVAVDGLMVQLISKASSIRTTVYTDEVGRFEFPPLAAGEYALRIPRPLEFHPYVKEGVRINGAARIDDIVVQRITESEFLPPLPELLPQLTAAEWMANMPGTAQEKRLFLRGCSIGCHSLDYPFRVKHDAASWRKLLNRMIYYQGRMAIGFRKDPVRPTYLHTHEEAEIVINWIARIRGLDSEIPPIKPFQRPTGPSTRAVVTEYDLPWAPTRVHDVAGDADGQIWFTINRSPFVGKLDPQTGTVVSFRIPNGKGTPLHPEPDVNIEPGLHWLDIDRKTGAVWFSYNWAGSVGRLDPKTGDVRLVHTGVSGNLGLSPDGQSVMKVNNGKISKFDARTMFDTGKPVQEWPLKSVRGAYGNFFSADGRYFGAVGPDFVRLDLQTGELIENTSRHYMGSGRGSFDPEGNLWAGGKSSNGGILKFDPKTGATVEYVSPTPHVNGYSAKSDKNGDIWAGMMQSGRISRFKPKTGTWIEYVLPTPHSFDFNSWIDNSTTPPTYWYGDDSGYIVRIQPLE
;
A
#
# COMPACT_ATOMS: atom_id res chain seq x y z
N MET A 1 -53.37 -43.87 32.90
CA MET A 1 -53.34 -42.52 32.29
C MET A 1 -51.94 -42.27 31.74
N ARG A 2 -51.87 -41.81 30.47
CA ARG A 2 -50.81 -41.07 29.73
C ARG A 2 -49.44 -40.88 30.42
N ARG A 3 -48.26 -41.03 29.79
CA ARG A 3 -47.79 -41.39 28.44
C ARG A 3 -46.28 -41.76 28.59
N LEU A 4 -45.85 -42.91 28.07
CA LEU A 4 -44.48 -43.16 27.62
C LEU A 4 -44.32 -42.62 26.19
N TRP A 5 -43.08 -42.39 25.70
CA TRP A 5 -42.51 -43.17 24.58
C TRP A 5 -41.04 -42.79 24.31
N LEU A 6 -40.29 -43.83 23.94
CA LEU A 6 -38.87 -43.89 23.61
C LEU A 6 -38.50 -43.08 22.36
N ILE A 7 -37.25 -42.61 22.30
CA ILE A 7 -36.59 -42.14 21.07
C ILE A 7 -35.74 -43.30 20.54
N ALA A 8 -36.05 -43.75 19.32
CA ALA A 8 -35.25 -44.68 18.55
C ALA A 8 -34.77 -43.99 17.27
N SER A 9 -33.51 -44.27 16.93
CA SER A 9 -32.72 -43.77 15.82
C SER A 9 -33.28 -44.15 14.44
N GLY A 10 -33.20 -43.23 13.48
CA GLY A 10 -33.54 -43.50 12.08
C GLY A 10 -32.86 -42.51 11.14
N THR A 11 -31.76 -42.95 10.51
CA THR A 11 -31.03 -42.25 9.45
C THR A 11 -31.84 -42.35 8.14
N LEU A 12 -32.24 -41.20 7.57
CA LEU A 12 -32.89 -41.16 6.25
C LEU A 12 -31.87 -40.66 5.21
N LEU A 13 -31.46 -41.57 4.32
CA LEU A 13 -30.76 -41.27 3.07
C LEU A 13 -31.78 -40.72 2.07
N LEU A 14 -31.58 -39.49 1.58
CA LEU A 14 -32.39 -38.90 0.51
C LEU A 14 -31.62 -39.00 -0.80
N VAL A 15 -32.09 -39.89 -1.68
CA VAL A 15 -31.67 -40.05 -3.07
C VAL A 15 -32.29 -38.92 -3.89
N LEU A 16 -31.47 -38.03 -4.44
CA LEU A 16 -31.89 -37.05 -5.44
C LEU A 16 -31.63 -37.61 -6.84
N LEU A 17 -32.72 -37.75 -7.59
CA LEU A 17 -32.80 -38.19 -8.98
C LEU A 17 -32.13 -37.19 -9.93
N GLY A 18 -31.45 -37.73 -10.94
CA GLY A 18 -30.67 -36.99 -11.93
C GLY A 18 -31.49 -36.06 -12.83
N ALA A 19 -30.95 -34.85 -13.03
CA ALA A 19 -31.29 -33.98 -14.16
C ALA A 19 -30.21 -34.16 -15.26
N PRO A 20 -30.59 -34.21 -16.54
CA PRO A 20 -29.62 -34.40 -17.63
C PRO A 20 -28.76 -33.15 -17.82
N PHE A 21 -27.45 -33.37 -17.93
CA PHE A 21 -26.47 -32.41 -18.40
C PHE A 21 -26.87 -31.90 -19.79
N ILE A 22 -27.16 -30.62 -19.93
CA ILE A 22 -27.20 -29.92 -21.22
C ILE A 22 -25.76 -29.49 -21.50
N PRO A 23 -25.08 -30.01 -22.53
CA PRO A 23 -23.74 -29.54 -22.88
C PRO A 23 -23.86 -28.12 -23.42
N SER A 24 -23.22 -27.17 -22.74
CA SER A 24 -23.02 -25.81 -23.22
C SER A 24 -22.43 -25.86 -24.63
N HIS A 25 -23.16 -25.31 -25.59
CA HIS A 25 -22.73 -25.19 -26.97
C HIS A 25 -21.33 -24.57 -27.05
N VAL A 26 -20.42 -25.29 -27.69
CA VAL A 26 -19.17 -24.74 -28.23
C VAL A 26 -19.59 -23.73 -29.30
N VAL A 27 -19.59 -22.45 -28.94
CA VAL A 27 -19.56 -21.38 -29.93
C VAL A 27 -18.15 -21.42 -30.52
N ALA A 28 -18.04 -21.96 -31.73
CA ALA A 28 -16.86 -21.81 -32.55
C ALA A 28 -16.64 -20.31 -32.77
N ALA A 29 -15.59 -19.77 -32.16
CA ALA A 29 -15.13 -18.42 -32.41
C ALA A 29 -14.72 -18.34 -33.89
N GLN A 30 -15.55 -17.68 -34.70
CA GLN A 30 -15.17 -17.28 -36.04
C GLN A 30 -13.94 -16.37 -35.93
N GLY A 31 -12.89 -16.70 -36.68
CA GLY A 31 -11.63 -15.98 -36.72
C GLY A 31 -11.83 -14.50 -37.03
N GLY A 32 -11.76 -13.68 -35.97
CA GLY A 32 -11.54 -12.26 -36.11
C GLY A 32 -10.07 -12.04 -36.44
N SER A 33 -9.80 -11.39 -37.57
CA SER A 33 -8.46 -10.91 -37.89
C SER A 33 -7.93 -10.07 -36.73
N THR A 34 -6.86 -10.53 -36.09
CA THR A 34 -6.11 -9.75 -35.10
C THR A 34 -5.40 -8.62 -35.83
N ALA A 35 -6.13 -7.53 -36.10
CA ALA A 35 -5.51 -6.26 -36.42
C ALA A 35 -4.53 -5.97 -35.28
N SER A 36 -3.24 -5.92 -35.59
CA SER A 36 -2.21 -5.57 -34.61
C SER A 36 -2.64 -4.25 -33.96
N PRO A 37 -2.75 -4.18 -32.62
CA PRO A 37 -3.12 -2.94 -31.97
C PRO A 37 -2.16 -1.85 -32.46
N ALA A 38 -2.74 -0.74 -32.91
CA ALA A 38 -2.01 0.41 -33.40
C ALA A 38 -0.98 0.81 -32.34
N LEU A 39 0.27 1.00 -32.78
CA LEU A 39 1.36 1.41 -31.90
C LEU A 39 0.99 2.71 -31.17
N ARG A 40 1.22 2.76 -29.87
CA ARG A 40 1.14 3.95 -29.02
C ARG A 40 2.26 4.95 -29.26
N GLY A 41 3.23 4.59 -30.11
CA GLY A 41 4.27 5.50 -30.60
C GLY A 41 5.55 5.52 -29.77
N GLY A 42 5.71 4.58 -28.83
CA GLY A 42 6.96 4.36 -28.12
C GLY A 42 7.71 3.12 -28.62
N PRO A 43 8.90 2.85 -28.06
CA PRO A 43 9.67 1.69 -28.46
C PRO A 43 8.95 0.39 -28.08
N TRP A 44 9.11 -0.63 -28.91
CA TRP A 44 8.34 -1.87 -28.80
C TRP A 44 9.17 -3.08 -29.21
N GLY A 45 8.75 -4.26 -28.80
CA GLY A 45 9.45 -5.50 -29.14
C GLY A 45 8.66 -6.72 -28.70
N MET A 46 9.34 -7.87 -28.66
CA MET A 46 8.76 -9.14 -28.21
C MET A 46 9.66 -9.82 -27.19
N VAL A 47 9.05 -10.60 -26.30
CA VAL A 47 9.74 -11.55 -25.44
C VAL A 47 9.32 -12.97 -25.80
N LYS A 48 10.31 -13.85 -25.96
CA LYS A 48 10.11 -15.27 -26.20
C LYS A 48 11.10 -16.12 -25.39
N THR A 49 10.77 -17.38 -25.17
CA THR A 49 11.71 -18.34 -24.60
C THR A 49 12.80 -18.71 -25.61
N SER A 50 13.86 -19.37 -25.16
CA SER A 50 14.87 -19.98 -26.04
C SER A 50 14.28 -20.99 -27.04
N ALA A 51 13.11 -21.57 -26.74
CA ALA A 51 12.35 -22.45 -27.63
C ALA A 51 11.44 -21.68 -28.61
N GLY A 52 11.47 -20.34 -28.60
CA GLY A 52 10.66 -19.50 -29.48
C GLY A 52 9.22 -19.28 -29.03
N VAL A 53 8.85 -19.69 -27.81
CA VAL A 53 7.49 -19.55 -27.28
C VAL A 53 7.29 -18.15 -26.68
N ALA A 54 6.21 -17.47 -27.04
CA ALA A 54 5.87 -16.16 -26.47
C ALA A 54 5.68 -16.22 -24.94
N VAL A 55 6.07 -15.15 -24.23
CA VAL A 55 5.94 -15.06 -22.77
C VAL A 55 4.96 -13.97 -22.39
N ASP A 56 3.78 -14.34 -21.88
CA ASP A 56 2.76 -13.42 -21.37
C ASP A 56 3.09 -12.92 -19.95
N GLY A 57 2.74 -11.66 -19.68
CA GLY A 57 2.79 -11.05 -18.36
C GLY A 57 4.19 -10.73 -17.83
N LEU A 58 5.22 -10.76 -18.68
CA LEU A 58 6.58 -10.48 -18.28
C LEU A 58 6.84 -8.97 -18.30
N MET A 59 7.43 -8.46 -17.22
CA MET A 59 7.85 -7.06 -17.13
C MET A 59 9.06 -6.79 -18.01
N VAL A 60 9.03 -5.71 -18.78
CA VAL A 60 10.15 -5.17 -19.56
C VAL A 60 10.40 -3.75 -19.09
N GLN A 61 11.62 -3.46 -18.63
CA GLN A 61 11.97 -2.17 -18.04
C GLN A 61 13.09 -1.48 -18.82
N LEU A 62 12.89 -0.20 -19.12
CA LEU A 62 13.90 0.72 -19.63
C LEU A 62 14.28 1.71 -18.53
N ILE A 63 15.59 1.87 -18.29
CA ILE A 63 16.15 2.82 -17.33
C ILE A 63 16.94 3.88 -18.08
N SER A 64 16.49 5.12 -18.02
CA SER A 64 17.17 6.24 -18.68
C SER A 64 18.55 6.49 -18.07
N LYS A 65 19.60 6.54 -18.89
CA LYS A 65 20.94 6.94 -18.40
C LYS A 65 21.05 8.43 -18.09
N ALA A 66 20.14 9.25 -18.60
CA ALA A 66 20.14 10.69 -18.39
C ALA A 66 19.42 11.11 -17.09
N SER A 67 18.31 10.44 -16.75
CA SER A 67 17.45 10.82 -15.62
C SER A 67 17.31 9.76 -14.54
N SER A 68 17.81 8.54 -14.75
CA SER A 68 17.58 7.37 -13.89
C SER A 68 16.12 6.94 -13.75
N ILE A 69 15.19 7.60 -14.44
CA ILE A 69 13.77 7.22 -14.48
C ILE A 69 13.66 5.81 -15.08
N ARG A 70 12.91 4.96 -14.38
CA ARG A 70 12.63 3.58 -14.81
C ARG A 70 11.21 3.49 -15.30
N THR A 71 11.02 3.03 -16.52
CA THR A 71 9.69 2.78 -17.08
C THR A 71 9.56 1.29 -17.32
N THR A 72 8.49 0.68 -16.81
CA THR A 72 8.17 -0.74 -16.96
C THR A 72 6.84 -0.89 -17.69
N VAL A 73 6.82 -1.79 -18.65
CA VAL A 73 5.61 -2.29 -19.33
C VAL A 73 5.57 -3.80 -19.25
N TYR A 74 4.48 -4.41 -19.69
CA TYR A 74 4.26 -5.85 -19.62
C TYR A 74 4.05 -6.39 -21.02
N THR A 75 4.45 -7.63 -21.22
CA THR A 75 4.09 -8.37 -22.42
C THR A 75 2.62 -8.78 -22.40
N ASP A 76 2.00 -8.82 -23.57
CA ASP A 76 0.66 -9.38 -23.80
C ASP A 76 0.70 -10.90 -24.08
N GLU A 77 -0.45 -11.50 -24.40
CA GLU A 77 -0.58 -12.94 -24.63
C GLU A 77 0.27 -13.49 -25.79
N VAL A 78 0.74 -12.63 -26.70
CA VAL A 78 1.63 -13.00 -27.81
C VAL A 78 3.08 -12.56 -27.55
N GLY A 79 3.40 -12.14 -26.33
CA GLY A 79 4.75 -11.76 -25.90
C GLY A 79 5.16 -10.37 -26.37
N ARG A 80 4.27 -9.58 -26.95
CA ARG A 80 4.57 -8.23 -27.43
C ARG A 80 4.53 -7.24 -26.27
N PHE A 81 5.46 -6.30 -26.25
CA PHE A 81 5.45 -5.16 -25.33
C PHE A 81 5.62 -3.85 -26.11
N GLU A 82 5.09 -2.77 -25.55
CA GLU A 82 5.26 -1.42 -26.08
C GLU A 82 5.30 -0.40 -24.96
N PHE A 83 6.32 0.46 -24.98
CA PHE A 83 6.46 1.59 -24.07
C PHE A 83 5.62 2.79 -24.53
N PRO A 84 5.27 3.72 -23.64
CA PRO A 84 4.84 5.05 -24.08
C PRO A 84 5.97 5.77 -24.83
N PRO A 85 5.71 6.90 -25.51
CA PRO A 85 6.77 7.75 -26.02
C PRO A 85 7.79 8.10 -24.92
N LEU A 86 9.07 7.83 -25.19
CA LEU A 86 10.19 8.12 -24.29
C LEU A 86 11.11 9.17 -24.92
N ALA A 87 11.84 9.91 -24.08
CA ALA A 87 12.87 10.80 -24.55
C ALA A 87 13.93 10.04 -25.38
N ALA A 88 14.46 10.68 -26.42
CA ALA A 88 15.56 10.10 -27.17
C ALA A 88 16.81 10.03 -26.29
N GLY A 89 17.53 8.91 -26.35
CA GLY A 89 18.73 8.73 -25.52
C GLY A 89 19.15 7.28 -25.34
N GLU A 90 20.07 7.08 -24.41
CA GLU A 90 20.60 5.78 -24.04
C GLU A 90 19.90 5.23 -22.80
N TYR A 91 19.60 3.93 -22.83
CA TYR A 91 18.85 3.21 -21.81
C TYR A 91 19.52 1.88 -21.46
N ALA A 92 19.37 1.45 -20.21
CA ALA A 92 19.51 0.04 -19.85
C ALA A 92 18.16 -0.65 -20.01
N LEU A 93 18.13 -1.79 -20.70
CA LEU A 93 16.97 -2.65 -20.86
C LEU A 93 17.12 -3.87 -19.95
N ARG A 94 16.11 -4.20 -19.15
CA ARG A 94 16.12 -5.40 -18.31
C ARG A 94 14.75 -6.04 -18.12
N ILE A 95 14.75 -7.29 -17.68
CA ILE A 95 13.60 -7.93 -17.05
C ILE A 95 13.78 -7.77 -15.53
N PRO A 96 12.98 -6.92 -14.84
CA PRO A 96 13.26 -6.54 -13.45
C PRO A 96 12.97 -7.64 -12.43
N ARG A 97 12.01 -8.52 -12.73
CA ARG A 97 11.59 -9.62 -11.84
C ARG A 97 11.34 -10.89 -12.66
N PRO A 98 12.40 -11.51 -13.20
CA PRO A 98 12.29 -12.64 -14.13
C PRO A 98 11.75 -13.93 -13.49
N LEU A 99 11.97 -14.14 -12.17
CA LEU A 99 11.56 -15.32 -11.39
C LEU A 99 11.84 -16.67 -12.04
N GLU A 100 10.94 -17.16 -12.89
CA GLU A 100 11.05 -18.44 -13.62
C GLU A 100 12.17 -18.45 -14.67
N PHE A 101 12.73 -17.28 -14.98
CA PHE A 101 13.76 -17.10 -15.99
C PHE A 101 15.08 -16.61 -15.39
N HIS A 102 16.19 -16.93 -16.06
CA HIS A 102 17.48 -16.33 -15.73
C HIS A 102 17.46 -14.81 -15.95
N PRO A 103 18.25 -14.03 -15.18
CA PRO A 103 18.35 -12.58 -15.35
C PRO A 103 18.69 -12.15 -16.78
N TYR A 104 18.03 -11.07 -17.25
CA TYR A 104 18.28 -10.47 -18.55
C TYR A 104 18.52 -8.98 -18.40
N VAL A 105 19.67 -8.50 -18.90
CA VAL A 105 20.06 -7.09 -18.94
C VAL A 105 20.81 -6.82 -20.24
N LYS A 106 20.50 -5.70 -20.90
CA LYS A 106 21.21 -5.16 -22.07
C LYS A 106 21.46 -3.67 -21.84
N GLU A 107 22.73 -3.30 -21.77
CA GLU A 107 23.16 -1.90 -21.65
C GLU A 107 23.26 -1.22 -23.01
N GLY A 108 23.26 0.11 -23.03
CA GLY A 108 23.52 0.89 -24.25
C GLY A 108 22.42 0.87 -25.30
N VAL A 109 21.17 0.55 -24.93
CA VAL A 109 20.04 0.54 -25.87
C VAL A 109 19.67 1.98 -26.23
N ARG A 110 19.78 2.33 -27.52
CA ARG A 110 19.44 3.68 -28.00
C ARG A 110 17.98 3.73 -28.45
N ILE A 111 17.23 4.65 -27.86
CA ILE A 111 15.82 4.90 -28.18
C ILE A 111 15.69 6.22 -28.93
N ASN A 112 14.92 6.21 -30.02
CA ASN A 112 14.51 7.40 -30.75
C ASN A 112 13.12 7.15 -31.37
N GLY A 113 12.07 7.71 -30.76
CA GLY A 113 10.68 7.49 -31.17
C GLY A 113 10.22 6.03 -31.02
N ALA A 114 9.39 5.57 -31.95
CA ALA A 114 8.78 4.23 -31.96
C ALA A 114 9.71 3.11 -32.45
N ALA A 115 10.97 3.14 -32.05
CA ALA A 115 11.99 2.19 -32.50
C ALA A 115 11.66 0.76 -32.06
N ARG A 116 11.82 -0.21 -32.98
CA ARG A 116 11.76 -1.62 -32.62
C ARG A 116 13.03 -2.02 -31.86
N ILE A 117 12.85 -2.65 -30.71
CA ILE A 117 13.90 -3.28 -29.91
C ILE A 117 14.03 -4.75 -30.39
N ASP A 118 15.26 -5.25 -30.45
CA ASP A 118 15.52 -6.67 -30.72
C ASP A 118 14.73 -7.57 -29.77
N ASP A 119 14.30 -8.73 -30.27
CA ASP A 119 13.57 -9.71 -29.48
C ASP A 119 14.37 -10.11 -28.23
N ILE A 120 13.72 -10.07 -27.07
CA ILE A 120 14.27 -10.53 -25.81
C ILE A 120 14.06 -12.05 -25.73
N VAL A 121 15.15 -12.79 -25.56
CA VAL A 121 15.10 -14.25 -25.41
C VAL A 121 15.42 -14.60 -23.96
N VAL A 122 14.48 -15.23 -23.27
CA VAL A 122 14.62 -15.67 -21.87
C VAL A 122 14.76 -17.20 -21.77
N GLN A 123 15.55 -17.66 -20.81
CA GLN A 123 15.76 -19.09 -20.54
C GLN A 123 15.12 -19.46 -19.20
N ARG A 124 14.30 -20.51 -19.19
CA ARG A 124 13.69 -21.04 -17.96
C ARG A 124 14.76 -21.62 -17.04
N ILE A 125 14.62 -21.37 -15.74
CA ILE A 125 15.44 -21.99 -14.69
C ILE A 125 15.08 -23.47 -14.53
N THR A 126 13.79 -23.79 -14.63
CA THR A 126 13.25 -25.14 -14.50
C THR A 126 11.92 -25.26 -15.26
N GLU A 127 11.59 -26.48 -15.67
CA GLU A 127 10.27 -26.84 -16.23
C GLU A 127 9.24 -27.18 -15.14
N SER A 128 9.68 -27.29 -13.88
CA SER A 128 8.80 -27.49 -12.73
C SER A 128 7.98 -26.23 -12.43
N GLU A 129 6.75 -26.40 -11.94
CA GLU A 129 5.96 -25.29 -11.37
C GLU A 129 6.57 -24.74 -10.07
N PHE A 130 7.48 -25.51 -9.43
CA PHE A 130 8.22 -25.11 -8.24
C PHE A 130 9.64 -24.68 -8.61
N LEU A 131 10.00 -23.49 -8.15
CA LEU A 131 11.32 -22.91 -8.31
C LEU A 131 12.27 -23.38 -7.20
N PRO A 132 13.53 -23.70 -7.52
CA PRO A 132 14.54 -23.96 -6.51
C PRO A 132 14.83 -22.66 -5.71
N PRO A 133 15.14 -22.75 -4.40
CA PRO A 133 15.35 -21.59 -3.52
C PRO A 133 16.74 -20.96 -3.72
N LEU A 134 17.04 -20.49 -4.93
CA LEU A 134 18.35 -19.96 -5.31
C LEU A 134 18.59 -18.54 -4.75
N PRO A 135 19.82 -18.18 -4.31
CA PRO A 135 20.13 -16.85 -3.78
C PRO A 135 19.75 -15.67 -4.68
N GLU A 136 19.78 -15.85 -6.00
CA GLU A 136 19.37 -14.85 -7.01
C GLU A 136 17.85 -14.74 -7.19
N LEU A 137 17.09 -15.75 -6.75
CA LEU A 137 15.64 -15.84 -6.90
C LEU A 137 14.92 -15.33 -5.65
N LEU A 138 15.40 -15.71 -4.47
CA LEU A 138 14.77 -15.38 -3.19
C LEU A 138 14.54 -13.86 -2.97
N PRO A 139 15.42 -12.93 -3.40
CA PRO A 139 15.17 -11.49 -3.32
C PRO A 139 14.07 -11.01 -4.26
N GLN A 140 13.67 -11.79 -5.25
CA GLN A 140 12.59 -11.44 -6.19
C GLN A 140 11.21 -11.81 -5.65
N LEU A 141 11.14 -12.53 -4.52
CA LEU A 141 9.88 -12.93 -3.91
C LEU A 141 9.29 -11.80 -3.08
N THR A 142 7.98 -11.65 -3.21
CA THR A 142 7.16 -10.78 -2.38
C THR A 142 7.02 -11.40 -0.99
N ALA A 143 6.75 -10.57 0.01
CA ALA A 143 6.47 -11.04 1.37
C ALA A 143 5.26 -12.00 1.42
N ALA A 144 4.24 -11.77 0.59
CA ALA A 144 3.08 -12.64 0.46
C ALA A 144 3.44 -14.02 -0.12
N GLU A 145 4.32 -14.09 -1.11
CA GLU A 145 4.83 -15.38 -1.64
C GLU A 145 5.66 -16.13 -0.61
N TRP A 146 6.52 -15.43 0.14
CA TRP A 146 7.23 -16.04 1.27
C TRP A 146 6.24 -16.65 2.28
N MET A 147 5.22 -15.87 2.69
CA MET A 147 4.18 -16.34 3.61
C MET A 147 3.40 -17.55 3.08
N ALA A 148 3.11 -17.57 1.78
CA ALA A 148 2.39 -18.68 1.15
C ALA A 148 3.24 -19.97 1.16
N ASN A 149 4.54 -19.87 0.87
CA ASN A 149 5.44 -21.01 0.71
C ASN A 149 6.08 -21.52 2.00
N MET A 150 6.15 -20.70 3.05
CA MET A 150 6.74 -21.11 4.32
C MET A 150 5.87 -22.16 5.05
N PRO A 151 6.45 -23.22 5.63
CA PRO A 151 5.68 -24.20 6.38
C PRO A 151 5.16 -23.61 7.69
N GLY A 152 3.98 -24.01 8.14
CA GLY A 152 3.40 -23.53 9.38
C GLY A 152 1.89 -23.74 9.44
N THR A 153 1.35 -23.76 10.66
CA THR A 153 -0.09 -23.85 10.88
C THR A 153 -0.78 -22.53 10.51
N ALA A 154 -2.09 -22.60 10.27
CA ALA A 154 -2.90 -21.41 10.04
C ALA A 154 -2.83 -20.42 11.22
N GLN A 155 -2.71 -20.93 12.46
CA GLN A 155 -2.57 -20.09 13.66
C GLN A 155 -1.24 -19.36 13.67
N GLU A 156 -0.12 -20.05 13.42
CA GLU A 156 1.22 -19.45 13.38
C GLU A 156 1.29 -18.31 12.36
N LYS A 157 0.87 -18.58 11.12
CA LYS A 157 0.87 -17.57 10.04
C LYS A 157 -0.05 -16.40 10.35
N ARG A 158 -1.26 -16.64 10.88
CA ARG A 158 -2.21 -15.58 11.24
C ARG A 158 -1.66 -14.68 12.34
N LEU A 159 -1.07 -15.26 13.38
CA LEU A 159 -0.46 -14.50 14.48
C LEU A 159 0.74 -13.69 13.99
N PHE A 160 1.61 -14.26 13.16
CA PHE A 160 2.73 -13.53 12.58
C PHE A 160 2.26 -12.34 11.73
N LEU A 161 1.29 -12.56 10.83
CA LEU A 161 0.72 -11.49 10.01
C LEU A 161 0.09 -10.41 10.89
N ARG A 162 -0.71 -10.79 11.89
CA ARG A 162 -1.31 -9.82 12.81
C ARG A 162 -0.26 -9.01 13.57
N GLY A 163 0.81 -9.67 14.03
CA GLY A 163 1.89 -9.04 14.79
C GLY A 163 2.80 -8.13 13.96
N CYS A 164 3.06 -8.50 12.70
CA CYS A 164 4.17 -7.95 11.92
C CYS A 164 3.76 -7.25 10.61
N SER A 165 2.55 -7.47 10.08
CA SER A 165 2.16 -6.96 8.75
C SER A 165 1.64 -5.52 8.74
N ILE A 166 1.47 -4.88 9.92
CA ILE A 166 0.66 -3.65 10.08
C ILE A 166 1.47 -2.35 9.93
N GLY A 167 2.40 -2.30 8.96
CA GLY A 167 2.97 -1.03 8.49
C GLY A 167 4.31 -0.60 9.11
N CYS A 168 5.13 -1.54 9.60
CA CYS A 168 6.51 -1.20 9.96
C CYS A 168 7.45 -1.34 8.77
N HIS A 169 7.47 -2.49 8.11
CA HIS A 169 8.29 -2.77 6.93
C HIS A 169 7.70 -3.97 6.20
N SER A 170 8.20 -4.27 5.00
CA SER A 170 7.85 -5.50 4.29
C SER A 170 8.34 -6.76 5.05
N LEU A 171 7.60 -7.85 5.01
CA LEU A 171 7.92 -9.08 5.76
C LEU A 171 9.05 -9.89 5.13
N ASP A 172 9.61 -9.47 4.01
CA ASP A 172 10.75 -10.16 3.40
C ASP A 172 12.01 -10.06 4.29
N TYR A 173 12.21 -8.98 5.05
CA TYR A 173 13.36 -8.83 5.95
C TYR A 173 13.55 -10.03 6.89
N PRO A 174 12.54 -10.43 7.71
CA PRO A 174 12.70 -11.60 8.57
C PRO A 174 12.82 -12.91 7.80
N PHE A 175 12.32 -13.01 6.56
CA PHE A 175 12.45 -14.21 5.74
C PHE A 175 13.77 -14.31 4.98
N ARG A 176 14.58 -13.26 4.89
CA ARG A 176 15.87 -13.31 4.19
C ARG A 176 17.06 -13.57 5.12
N VAL A 177 16.87 -13.39 6.43
CA VAL A 177 17.91 -13.61 7.44
C VAL A 177 17.74 -14.96 8.16
N LYS A 178 18.79 -15.40 8.85
CA LYS A 178 18.75 -16.58 9.73
C LYS A 178 19.30 -16.17 11.09
N HIS A 179 18.62 -16.58 12.15
CA HIS A 179 19.06 -16.38 13.53
C HIS A 179 18.73 -17.60 14.38
N ASP A 180 19.48 -17.81 15.46
CA ASP A 180 19.08 -18.77 16.50
C ASP A 180 17.81 -18.29 17.23
N ALA A 181 17.15 -19.19 17.98
CA ALA A 181 15.91 -18.89 18.67
C ALA A 181 16.04 -17.77 19.73
N ALA A 182 17.18 -17.67 20.42
CA ALA A 182 17.41 -16.63 21.43
C ALA A 182 17.58 -15.25 20.79
N SER A 183 18.27 -15.19 19.66
CA SER A 183 18.44 -13.99 18.83
C SER A 183 17.12 -13.53 18.22
N TRP A 184 16.33 -14.45 17.65
CA TRP A 184 14.97 -14.14 17.18
C TRP A 184 14.08 -13.57 18.27
N ARG A 185 14.09 -14.18 19.47
CA ARG A 185 13.32 -13.70 20.63
C ARG A 185 13.69 -12.26 20.98
N LYS A 186 14.98 -11.91 21.01
CA LYS A 186 15.44 -10.53 21.28
C LYS A 186 14.94 -9.54 20.23
N LEU A 187 15.07 -9.90 18.95
CA LEU A 187 14.63 -9.06 17.82
C LEU A 187 13.11 -8.83 17.83
N LEU A 188 12.33 -9.90 17.95
CA LEU A 188 10.86 -9.80 17.95
C LEU A 188 10.33 -9.11 19.20
N ASN A 189 10.89 -9.37 20.39
CA ASN A 189 10.50 -8.63 21.59
C ASN A 189 10.77 -7.12 21.41
N ARG A 190 11.90 -6.75 20.78
CA ARG A 190 12.16 -5.35 20.46
C ARG A 190 11.12 -4.77 19.51
N MET A 191 10.72 -5.49 18.46
CA MET A 191 9.69 -5.01 17.53
C MET A 191 8.32 -4.87 18.20
N ILE A 192 7.90 -5.92 18.90
CA ILE A 192 6.57 -6.08 19.49
C ILE A 192 6.33 -5.08 20.63
N TYR A 193 7.32 -4.86 21.50
CA TYR A 193 7.17 -4.00 22.67
C TYR A 193 7.57 -2.54 22.43
N TYR A 194 8.30 -2.24 21.35
CA TYR A 194 8.80 -0.88 21.10
C TYR A 194 8.30 -0.24 19.80
N GLN A 195 7.47 -0.92 19.00
CA GLN A 195 6.75 -0.34 17.85
C GLN A 195 7.64 0.44 16.86
N GLY A 196 8.86 -0.05 16.61
CA GLY A 196 9.80 0.62 15.69
C GLY A 196 10.33 1.98 16.19
N ARG A 197 10.16 2.32 17.48
CA ARG A 197 10.82 3.48 18.10
C ARG A 197 12.32 3.23 18.23
N MET A 198 13.14 4.25 17.97
CA MET A 198 14.57 4.21 18.29
C MET A 198 14.76 3.99 19.81
N ALA A 199 15.93 3.47 20.22
CA ALA A 199 16.17 2.97 21.59
C ALA A 199 15.88 4.00 22.72
N ILE A 200 15.83 5.28 22.36
CA ILE A 200 15.69 6.45 23.23
C ILE A 200 14.22 6.72 23.65
N GLY A 201 13.23 6.14 22.96
CA GLY A 201 11.80 6.36 23.21
C GLY A 201 11.13 5.36 24.14
N PHE A 202 11.79 4.99 25.24
CA PHE A 202 11.30 3.99 26.21
C PHE A 202 10.00 4.47 26.86
N ARG A 203 8.87 3.80 26.58
CA ARG A 203 7.73 3.87 27.50
C ARG A 203 8.09 3.01 28.71
N LYS A 204 8.10 3.62 29.89
CA LYS A 204 8.30 2.93 31.18
C LYS A 204 7.16 1.98 31.56
N ASP A 205 6.11 1.91 30.74
CA ASP A 205 4.93 1.09 31.00
C ASP A 205 4.99 -0.22 30.19
N PRO A 206 5.14 -1.39 30.84
CA PRO A 206 5.26 -2.68 30.17
C PRO A 206 3.87 -3.26 29.94
N VAL A 207 3.01 -2.65 29.10
CA VAL A 207 1.62 -3.13 29.04
C VAL A 207 1.11 -3.22 27.60
N ARG A 208 1.18 -4.47 27.12
CA ARG A 208 0.54 -5.09 25.95
C ARG A 208 1.35 -5.02 24.64
N PRO A 209 1.58 -6.19 24.00
CA PRO A 209 2.00 -6.20 22.62
C PRO A 209 0.94 -5.46 21.78
N THR A 210 1.38 -4.70 20.78
CA THR A 210 0.48 -3.74 20.08
C THR A 210 -0.57 -4.44 19.25
N TYR A 211 -0.24 -5.65 18.78
CA TYR A 211 -1.07 -6.45 17.87
C TYR A 211 -1.10 -7.95 18.23
N LEU A 212 -0.26 -8.39 19.17
CA LEU A 212 -0.41 -9.66 19.87
C LEU A 212 -1.00 -9.34 21.25
N HIS A 213 -1.94 -10.13 21.72
CA HIS A 213 -2.66 -9.85 22.95
C HIS A 213 -1.99 -10.49 24.17
N THR A 214 -1.25 -11.58 23.97
CA THR A 214 -0.62 -12.35 25.07
C THR A 214 0.85 -12.66 24.80
N HIS A 215 1.59 -12.98 25.86
CA HIS A 215 2.95 -13.51 25.76
C HIS A 215 2.99 -14.86 25.03
N GLU A 216 1.98 -15.70 25.24
CA GLU A 216 1.83 -16.98 24.54
C GLU A 216 1.76 -16.82 23.02
N GLU A 217 0.97 -15.86 22.53
CA GLU A 217 0.90 -15.56 21.10
C GLU A 217 2.26 -15.08 20.55
N ALA A 218 3.02 -14.31 21.33
CA ALA A 218 4.36 -13.90 20.96
C ALA A 218 5.32 -15.11 20.88
N GLU A 219 5.26 -16.02 21.83
CA GLU A 219 6.09 -17.23 21.82
C GLU A 219 5.73 -18.18 20.66
N ILE A 220 4.45 -18.29 20.26
CA ILE A 220 4.07 -19.03 19.05
C ILE A 220 4.78 -18.44 17.82
N VAL A 221 4.77 -17.11 17.68
CA VAL A 221 5.41 -16.42 16.56
C VAL A 221 6.92 -16.59 16.59
N ILE A 222 7.56 -16.45 17.76
CA ILE A 222 9.00 -16.61 17.95
C ILE A 222 9.44 -18.04 17.60
N ASN A 223 8.74 -19.05 18.13
CA ASN A 223 9.06 -20.46 17.88
C ASN A 223 8.84 -20.82 16.41
N TRP A 224 7.81 -20.26 15.78
CA TRP A 224 7.57 -20.46 14.35
C TRP A 224 8.69 -19.89 13.50
N ILE A 225 9.05 -18.60 13.67
CA ILE A 225 10.10 -17.98 12.86
C ILE A 225 11.46 -18.64 13.11
N ALA A 226 11.77 -19.03 14.34
CA ALA A 226 13.01 -19.74 14.66
C ALA A 226 13.07 -21.14 14.03
N ARG A 227 11.91 -21.80 13.82
CA ARG A 227 11.83 -23.08 13.12
C ARG A 227 12.04 -22.92 11.62
N ILE A 228 11.43 -21.91 10.99
CA ILE A 228 11.49 -21.74 9.53
C ILE A 228 12.73 -20.95 9.07
N ARG A 229 13.29 -20.10 9.93
CA ARG A 229 14.45 -19.23 9.68
C ARG A 229 15.54 -19.38 10.76
N GLY A 230 15.70 -20.59 11.28
CA GLY A 230 16.80 -21.00 12.16
C GLY A 230 18.12 -21.11 11.40
N LEU A 231 19.24 -21.31 12.13
CA LEU A 231 20.56 -21.49 11.51
C LEU A 231 20.57 -22.69 10.55
N ASP A 232 19.96 -23.80 10.97
CA ASP A 232 19.93 -25.06 10.22
C ASP A 232 18.67 -25.23 9.35
N SER A 233 17.80 -24.21 9.25
CA SER A 233 16.57 -24.36 8.48
C SER A 233 16.83 -24.31 6.96
N GLU A 234 16.03 -25.04 6.20
CA GLU A 234 16.05 -24.98 4.74
C GLU A 234 14.81 -24.25 4.21
N ILE A 235 14.96 -23.66 3.02
CA ILE A 235 13.84 -23.03 2.33
C ILE A 235 13.24 -24.09 1.41
N PRO A 236 11.92 -24.36 1.47
CA PRO A 236 11.29 -25.31 0.56
C PRO A 236 11.31 -24.79 -0.89
N PRO A 237 11.10 -25.66 -1.89
CA PRO A 237 10.79 -25.22 -3.25
C PRO A 237 9.64 -24.21 -3.26
N ILE A 238 9.76 -23.18 -4.10
CA ILE A 238 8.88 -22.02 -4.09
C ILE A 238 7.90 -22.10 -5.25
N LYS A 239 6.61 -22.00 -4.95
CA LYS A 239 5.57 -21.74 -5.94
C LYS A 239 5.34 -20.22 -6.02
N PRO A 240 5.80 -19.53 -7.08
CA PRO A 240 5.56 -18.10 -7.24
C PRO A 240 4.06 -17.83 -7.44
N PHE A 241 3.62 -16.60 -7.18
CA PHE A 241 2.29 -16.20 -7.60
C PHE A 241 2.23 -16.08 -9.12
N GLN A 242 1.02 -16.23 -9.66
CA GLN A 242 0.81 -16.11 -11.10
C GLN A 242 1.24 -14.72 -11.59
N ARG A 243 1.92 -14.70 -12.75
CA ARG A 243 2.22 -13.48 -13.51
C ARG A 243 0.93 -12.73 -13.86
N PRO A 244 0.97 -11.39 -14.01
CA PRO A 244 -0.20 -10.64 -14.45
C PRO A 244 -0.63 -11.11 -15.84
N THR A 245 -1.94 -11.14 -16.08
CA THR A 245 -2.53 -11.45 -17.40
C THR A 245 -3.68 -10.50 -17.68
N GLY A 246 -4.09 -10.38 -18.95
CA GLY A 246 -5.25 -9.58 -19.36
C GLY A 246 -5.15 -8.11 -18.89
N PRO A 247 -6.19 -7.52 -18.30
CA PRO A 247 -6.17 -6.12 -17.84
C PRO A 247 -5.02 -5.75 -16.89
N SER A 248 -4.46 -6.73 -16.17
CA SER A 248 -3.34 -6.51 -15.25
C SER A 248 -2.00 -6.24 -15.97
N THR A 249 -1.86 -6.60 -17.24
CA THR A 249 -0.68 -6.27 -18.07
C THR A 249 -0.83 -4.91 -18.76
N ARG A 250 -2.02 -4.31 -18.68
CA ARG A 250 -2.40 -3.07 -19.36
C ARG A 250 -2.07 -1.84 -18.50
N ALA A 251 -0.83 -1.74 -18.04
CA ALA A 251 -0.32 -0.58 -17.34
C ALA A 251 1.14 -0.23 -17.69
N VAL A 252 1.49 1.02 -17.46
CA VAL A 252 2.87 1.51 -17.41
C VAL A 252 3.20 1.85 -15.96
N VAL A 253 4.30 1.31 -15.44
CA VAL A 253 4.83 1.67 -14.11
C VAL A 253 6.07 2.53 -14.31
N THR A 254 6.09 3.70 -13.68
CA THR A 254 7.26 4.60 -13.70
C THR A 254 7.79 4.76 -12.28
N GLU A 255 9.06 4.43 -12.06
CA GLU A 255 9.76 4.58 -10.79
C GLU A 255 10.76 5.75 -10.89
N TYR A 256 10.63 6.72 -9.97
CA TYR A 256 11.55 7.84 -9.81
C TYR A 256 12.44 7.54 -8.61
N ASP A 257 13.72 7.31 -8.86
CA ASP A 257 14.72 7.01 -7.84
C ASP A 257 14.97 8.25 -6.98
N LEU A 258 14.89 8.11 -5.66
CA LEU A 258 15.18 9.21 -4.75
C LEU A 258 16.68 9.20 -4.42
N PRO A 259 17.33 10.36 -4.30
CA PRO A 259 18.79 10.44 -4.10
C PRO A 259 19.26 9.98 -2.70
N TRP A 260 18.41 9.38 -1.87
CA TRP A 260 18.71 8.95 -0.50
C TRP A 260 18.27 7.50 -0.25
N ALA A 261 19.11 6.72 0.42
CA ALA A 261 18.84 5.31 0.76
C ALA A 261 18.18 5.15 2.15
N PRO A 262 17.45 4.05 2.35
CA PRO A 262 15.98 4.00 2.35
C PRO A 262 15.34 5.09 3.21
N THR A 263 14.47 5.88 2.58
CA THR A 263 13.87 7.07 3.18
C THR A 263 12.65 6.74 4.05
N ARG A 264 11.94 5.64 3.78
CA ARG A 264 10.59 5.40 4.34
C ARG A 264 9.62 6.51 3.93
N VAL A 265 9.45 6.70 2.62
CA VAL A 265 8.42 7.61 2.12
C VAL A 265 7.08 7.14 2.64
N HIS A 266 6.30 8.05 3.21
CA HIS A 266 5.09 7.68 3.95
C HIS A 266 3.81 8.18 3.25
N ASP A 267 3.71 9.47 2.97
CA ASP A 267 2.58 10.01 2.22
C ASP A 267 3.08 10.69 0.95
N VAL A 268 2.26 10.63 -0.09
CA VAL A 268 2.40 11.46 -1.30
C VAL A 268 1.14 12.28 -1.56
N ALA A 269 1.31 13.43 -2.21
CA ALA A 269 0.21 14.26 -2.70
C ALA A 269 0.66 15.03 -3.95
N GLY A 270 -0.21 15.14 -4.95
CA GLY A 270 0.02 16.00 -6.10
C GLY A 270 -0.50 17.42 -5.86
N ASP A 271 0.19 18.42 -6.40
CA ASP A 271 -0.31 19.79 -6.44
C ASP A 271 -0.95 20.13 -7.81
N ALA A 272 -1.45 21.37 -7.92
CA ALA A 272 -2.15 21.84 -9.13
C ALA A 272 -1.21 21.98 -10.35
N ASP A 273 0.09 22.07 -10.14
CA ASP A 273 1.11 22.18 -11.19
C ASP A 273 1.64 20.80 -11.62
N GLY A 274 1.08 19.73 -11.06
CA GLY A 274 1.47 18.35 -11.34
C GLY A 274 2.77 17.92 -10.65
N GLN A 275 3.27 18.68 -9.68
CA GLN A 275 4.42 18.27 -8.86
C GLN A 275 3.97 17.31 -7.77
N ILE A 276 4.84 16.38 -7.40
CA ILE A 276 4.55 15.35 -6.41
C ILE A 276 5.27 15.66 -5.10
N TRP A 277 4.51 15.98 -4.07
CA TRP A 277 5.00 16.18 -2.71
C TRP A 277 5.01 14.88 -1.95
N PHE A 278 5.98 14.71 -1.06
CA PHE A 278 6.08 13.52 -0.24
C PHE A 278 6.73 13.76 1.13
N THR A 279 6.34 12.95 2.12
CA THR A 279 6.94 12.96 3.46
C THR A 279 7.85 11.77 3.67
N ILE A 280 8.90 11.98 4.47
CA ILE A 280 9.87 10.95 4.81
C ILE A 280 9.78 10.65 6.30
N ASN A 281 9.34 9.44 6.68
CA ASN A 281 9.04 9.17 8.09
C ASN A 281 10.27 9.26 9.00
N ARG A 282 11.44 8.85 8.51
CA ARG A 282 12.68 8.74 9.28
C ARG A 282 13.67 9.87 8.98
N SER A 283 13.22 10.95 8.35
CA SER A 283 14.07 12.07 7.95
C SER A 283 13.33 13.40 8.13
N PRO A 284 14.01 14.50 8.48
CA PRO A 284 13.34 15.78 8.71
C PRO A 284 13.15 16.53 7.39
N PHE A 285 12.65 15.86 6.35
CA PHE A 285 12.45 16.48 5.04
C PHE A 285 11.07 16.21 4.47
N VAL A 286 10.50 17.26 3.90
CA VAL A 286 9.42 17.16 2.90
C VAL A 286 10.08 17.27 1.53
N GLY A 287 9.78 16.34 0.64
CA GLY A 287 10.30 16.31 -0.72
C GLY A 287 9.27 16.79 -1.74
N LYS A 288 9.77 17.31 -2.86
CA LYS A 288 9.00 17.63 -4.06
C LYS A 288 9.70 17.03 -5.27
N LEU A 289 8.97 16.25 -6.05
CA LEU A 289 9.41 15.64 -7.29
C LEU A 289 8.73 16.33 -8.47
N ASP A 290 9.53 16.71 -9.47
CA ASP A 290 9.05 17.02 -10.80
C ASP A 290 9.01 15.73 -11.64
N PRO A 291 7.82 15.20 -11.97
CA PRO A 291 7.71 13.95 -12.71
C PRO A 291 8.15 14.05 -14.18
N GLN A 292 8.30 15.25 -14.74
CA GLN A 292 8.78 15.40 -16.13
C GLN A 292 10.28 15.19 -16.24
N THR A 293 11.03 15.67 -15.25
CA THR A 293 12.49 15.67 -15.25
C THR A 293 13.10 14.61 -14.33
N GLY A 294 12.32 14.11 -13.35
CA GLY A 294 12.82 13.27 -12.27
C GLY A 294 13.55 14.05 -11.17
N THR A 295 13.59 15.38 -11.26
CA THR A 295 14.31 16.23 -10.29
C THR A 295 13.60 16.24 -8.96
N VAL A 296 14.36 16.09 -7.87
CA VAL A 296 13.85 16.13 -6.49
C VAL A 296 14.47 17.32 -5.74
N VAL A 297 13.62 18.09 -5.07
CA VAL A 297 14.01 19.14 -4.12
C VAL A 297 13.52 18.75 -2.73
N SER A 298 14.33 19.02 -1.69
CA SER A 298 13.96 18.77 -0.30
C SER A 298 13.97 20.02 0.55
N PHE A 299 12.94 20.12 1.38
CA PHE A 299 12.75 21.18 2.36
C PHE A 299 13.05 20.61 3.74
N ARG A 300 14.10 21.11 4.39
CA ARG A 300 14.47 20.66 5.73
C ARG A 300 13.51 21.24 6.75
N ILE A 301 12.87 20.36 7.50
CA ILE A 301 11.98 20.71 8.61
C ILE A 301 12.84 20.91 9.86
N PRO A 302 12.75 22.08 10.54
CA PRO A 302 13.45 22.30 11.80
C PRO A 302 13.07 21.24 12.83
N ASN A 303 14.05 20.62 13.50
CA ASN A 303 13.81 19.54 14.47
C ASN A 303 14.76 19.51 15.69
N GLY A 304 15.50 20.59 15.94
CA GLY A 304 16.46 20.71 17.04
C GLY A 304 15.92 21.42 18.27
N LYS A 305 16.79 21.60 19.27
CA LYS A 305 16.54 22.42 20.46
C LYS A 305 16.04 23.83 20.10
N GLY A 306 15.13 24.37 20.88
CA GLY A 306 14.53 25.69 20.64
C GLY A 306 13.49 25.75 19.52
N THR A 307 13.12 24.61 18.92
CA THR A 307 11.97 24.54 18.00
C THR A 307 10.64 24.47 18.77
N PRO A 308 9.51 24.96 18.22
CA PRO A 308 8.21 24.91 18.88
C PRO A 308 7.57 23.51 18.82
N LEU A 309 8.37 22.45 18.64
CA LEU A 309 7.91 21.09 18.44
C LEU A 309 7.70 20.30 19.76
N HIS A 310 8.33 20.73 20.85
CA HIS A 310 8.18 20.11 22.16
C HIS A 310 8.02 21.18 23.25
N PRO A 311 7.18 20.95 24.28
CA PRO A 311 7.05 21.86 25.41
C PRO A 311 8.34 21.95 26.25
N GLU A 312 9.17 20.91 26.24
CA GLU A 312 10.50 20.93 26.88
C GLU A 312 11.57 21.41 25.88
N PRO A 313 12.29 22.51 26.15
CA PRO A 313 13.14 23.20 25.18
C PRO A 313 14.43 22.45 24.80
N ASP A 314 14.82 21.44 25.60
CA ASP A 314 16.10 20.73 25.49
C ASP A 314 16.02 19.33 24.86
N VAL A 315 14.85 18.94 24.34
CA VAL A 315 14.63 17.62 23.75
C VAL A 315 14.89 17.66 22.25
N ASN A 316 15.85 16.88 21.77
CA ASN A 316 15.94 16.57 20.35
C ASN A 316 14.77 15.67 19.98
N ILE A 317 13.99 16.07 18.97
CA ILE A 317 12.87 15.25 18.50
C ILE A 317 13.28 14.53 17.23
N GLU A 318 13.18 13.21 17.30
CA GLU A 318 13.41 12.35 16.17
C GLU A 318 12.42 12.67 15.02
N PRO A 319 12.88 12.66 13.76
CA PRO A 319 12.00 12.89 12.62
C PRO A 319 10.90 11.87 12.53
N GLY A 320 9.65 12.32 12.38
CA GLY A 320 8.48 11.45 12.38
C GLY A 320 7.39 11.93 11.44
N LEU A 321 7.75 12.42 10.26
CA LEU A 321 6.77 12.90 9.29
C LEU A 321 5.84 11.75 8.89
N HIS A 322 4.54 12.01 8.79
CA HIS A 322 3.56 10.94 8.61
C HIS A 322 2.47 11.41 7.66
N TRP A 323 1.56 12.27 8.11
CA TRP A 323 0.53 12.89 7.29
C TRP A 323 1.10 13.92 6.30
N LEU A 324 0.53 13.98 5.10
CA LEU A 324 0.71 15.03 4.11
C LEU A 324 -0.65 15.39 3.48
N ASP A 325 -0.88 16.68 3.26
CA ASP A 325 -1.99 17.18 2.43
C ASP A 325 -1.61 18.50 1.75
N ILE A 326 -2.28 18.82 0.64
CA ILE A 326 -2.08 20.07 -0.11
C ILE A 326 -3.35 20.91 0.01
N ASP A 327 -3.22 22.11 0.57
CA ASP A 327 -4.31 23.08 0.54
C ASP A 327 -4.57 23.51 -0.91
N ARG A 328 -5.68 23.06 -1.47
CA ARG A 328 -6.04 23.33 -2.88
C ARG A 328 -6.23 24.81 -3.21
N LYS A 329 -6.45 25.67 -2.21
CA LYS A 329 -6.63 27.11 -2.42
C LYS A 329 -5.32 27.87 -2.44
N THR A 330 -4.38 27.47 -1.56
CA THR A 330 -3.13 28.23 -1.36
C THR A 330 -1.89 27.52 -1.91
N GLY A 331 -1.98 26.22 -2.20
CA GLY A 331 -0.85 25.35 -2.51
C GLY A 331 0.00 25.00 -1.29
N ALA A 332 -0.35 25.47 -0.09
CA ALA A 332 0.44 25.19 1.10
C ALA A 332 0.48 23.70 1.43
N VAL A 333 1.67 23.23 1.82
CA VAL A 333 1.93 21.83 2.11
C VAL A 333 1.78 21.61 3.62
N TRP A 334 0.80 20.78 3.99
CA TRP A 334 0.49 20.46 5.37
C TRP A 334 1.05 19.11 5.75
N PHE A 335 1.63 19.01 6.95
CA PHE A 335 2.19 17.74 7.41
C PHE A 335 2.14 17.59 8.93
N SER A 336 2.20 16.34 9.39
CA SER A 336 2.29 16.03 10.83
C SER A 336 3.69 15.60 11.20
N TYR A 337 4.15 16.02 12.37
CA TYR A 337 5.34 15.48 13.03
C TYR A 337 4.91 14.52 14.15
N ASN A 338 4.78 13.24 13.82
CA ASN A 338 4.09 12.24 14.64
C ASN A 338 4.67 12.11 16.05
N TRP A 339 5.99 11.96 16.18
CA TRP A 339 6.59 11.76 17.51
C TRP A 339 6.70 13.04 18.33
N ALA A 340 6.60 14.20 17.69
CA ALA A 340 6.54 15.50 18.36
C ALA A 340 5.10 15.92 18.73
N GLY A 341 4.06 15.21 18.25
CA GLY A 341 2.67 15.67 18.42
C GLY A 341 2.43 17.06 17.84
N SER A 342 3.02 17.34 16.68
CA SER A 342 3.06 18.68 16.10
C SER A 342 2.52 18.71 14.67
N VAL A 343 2.05 19.88 14.25
CA VAL A 343 1.57 20.14 12.88
C VAL A 343 2.47 21.19 12.25
N GLY A 344 2.76 21.01 10.97
CA GLY A 344 3.54 21.92 10.17
C GLY A 344 2.82 22.35 8.89
N ARG A 345 3.17 23.54 8.44
CA ARG A 345 2.77 24.11 7.15
C ARG A 345 3.99 24.69 6.47
N LEU A 346 4.22 24.28 5.23
CA LEU A 346 5.29 24.74 4.36
C LEU A 346 4.69 25.58 3.22
N ASP A 347 5.28 26.75 2.97
CA ASP A 347 5.02 27.53 1.77
C ASP A 347 5.88 26.97 0.62
N PRO A 348 5.28 26.44 -0.46
CA PRO A 348 6.03 25.80 -1.54
C PRO A 348 6.86 26.78 -2.39
N LYS A 349 6.57 28.10 -2.31
CA LYS A 349 7.25 29.14 -3.09
C LYS A 349 8.48 29.67 -2.37
N THR A 350 8.39 29.91 -1.07
CA THR A 350 9.50 30.47 -0.28
C THR A 350 10.31 29.39 0.44
N GLY A 351 9.73 28.22 0.69
CA GLY A 351 10.32 27.20 1.54
C GLY A 351 10.12 27.45 3.04
N ASP A 352 9.37 28.49 3.41
CA ASP A 352 9.15 28.84 4.81
C ASP A 352 8.29 27.80 5.51
N VAL A 353 8.73 27.39 6.70
CA VAL A 353 8.05 26.38 7.51
C VAL A 353 7.54 27.00 8.80
N ARG A 354 6.23 26.93 9.04
CA ARG A 354 5.62 27.17 10.36
C ARG A 354 5.33 25.85 11.05
N LEU A 355 5.63 25.77 12.34
CA LEU A 355 5.45 24.58 13.17
C LEU A 355 4.73 24.95 14.45
N VAL A 356 3.93 24.02 14.96
CA VAL A 356 3.31 24.15 16.28
C VAL A 356 3.09 22.80 16.96
N HIS A 357 3.47 22.73 18.24
CA HIS A 357 3.09 21.64 19.12
C HIS A 357 1.61 21.73 19.49
N THR A 358 0.85 20.70 19.14
CA THR A 358 -0.60 20.63 19.38
C THR A 358 -0.98 19.48 20.31
N GLY A 359 -0.02 18.61 20.65
CA GLY A 359 -0.25 17.37 21.38
C GLY A 359 -0.96 16.29 20.54
N VAL A 360 -1.28 16.54 19.27
CA VAL A 360 -1.88 15.56 18.36
C VAL A 360 -0.85 15.03 17.36
N SER A 361 -0.84 13.71 17.18
CA SER A 361 0.12 12.98 16.35
C SER A 361 -0.55 12.17 15.23
N GLY A 362 0.20 11.71 14.24
CA GLY A 362 -0.29 10.79 13.20
C GLY A 362 -1.13 11.48 12.12
N ASN A 363 -2.08 10.76 11.51
CA ASN A 363 -2.88 11.30 10.41
C ASN A 363 -3.94 12.30 10.89
N LEU A 364 -4.04 13.45 10.23
CA LEU A 364 -5.06 14.46 10.48
C LEU A 364 -5.95 14.60 9.23
N GLY A 365 -7.01 15.38 9.33
CA GLY A 365 -7.79 15.84 8.17
C GLY A 365 -7.67 17.35 8.03
N LEU A 366 -7.47 17.83 6.80
CA LEU A 366 -7.61 19.24 6.43
C LEU A 366 -9.00 19.44 5.81
N SER A 367 -9.74 20.45 6.26
CA SER A 367 -11.05 20.76 5.69
C SER A 367 -10.93 21.24 4.23
N PRO A 368 -11.91 20.98 3.36
CA PRO A 368 -11.86 21.36 1.95
C PRO A 368 -11.69 22.87 1.72
N ASP A 369 -12.12 23.69 2.68
CA ASP A 369 -11.97 25.13 2.64
C ASP A 369 -10.61 25.65 3.13
N GLY A 370 -9.74 24.77 3.65
CA GLY A 370 -8.41 25.06 4.19
C GLY A 370 -8.41 25.71 5.57
N GLN A 371 -9.57 25.85 6.23
CA GLN A 371 -9.69 26.64 7.46
C GLN A 371 -9.53 25.81 8.74
N SER A 372 -9.65 24.49 8.69
CA SER A 372 -9.67 23.64 9.87
C SER A 372 -8.83 22.40 9.70
N VAL A 373 -8.08 22.07 10.75
CA VAL A 373 -7.40 20.77 10.90
C VAL A 373 -8.10 20.01 12.01
N MET A 374 -8.49 18.76 11.74
CA MET A 374 -9.27 17.94 12.67
C MET A 374 -8.69 16.55 12.87
N LYS A 375 -8.89 16.02 14.08
CA LYS A 375 -8.46 14.67 14.45
C LYS A 375 -9.34 14.08 15.55
N VAL A 376 -9.55 12.76 15.50
CA VAL A 376 -10.00 12.00 16.68
C VAL A 376 -8.81 11.52 17.50
N ASN A 377 -8.74 11.92 18.77
CA ASN A 377 -7.70 11.52 19.71
C ASN A 377 -8.24 11.56 21.15
N ASN A 378 -7.75 10.68 22.02
CA ASN A 378 -8.08 10.67 23.45
C ASN A 378 -9.60 10.72 23.75
N GLY A 379 -10.39 10.01 22.94
CA GLY A 379 -11.84 9.95 23.12
C GLY A 379 -12.59 11.23 22.76
N LYS A 380 -12.03 12.08 21.89
CA LYS A 380 -12.68 13.30 21.41
C LYS A 380 -12.31 13.63 19.97
N ILE A 381 -13.16 14.38 19.31
CA ILE A 381 -12.82 15.10 18.06
C ILE A 381 -12.25 16.46 18.47
N SER A 382 -11.07 16.80 17.99
CA SER A 382 -10.43 18.10 18.21
C SER A 382 -10.37 18.88 16.90
N LYS A 383 -10.86 20.12 16.90
CA LYS A 383 -10.78 21.05 15.75
C LYS A 383 -9.82 22.19 16.07
N PHE A 384 -8.87 22.40 15.17
CA PHE A 384 -7.92 23.50 15.19
C PHE A 384 -8.23 24.46 14.05
N ASP A 385 -8.25 25.76 14.33
CA ASP A 385 -8.27 26.78 13.27
C ASP A 385 -6.89 26.83 12.60
N ALA A 386 -6.86 26.64 11.28
CA ALA A 386 -5.63 26.48 10.51
C ALA A 386 -4.70 27.71 10.57
N ARG A 387 -5.24 28.90 10.91
CA ARG A 387 -4.46 30.13 11.02
C ARG A 387 -3.98 30.34 12.45
N THR A 388 -4.89 30.37 13.41
CA THR A 388 -4.58 30.76 14.80
C THR A 388 -3.91 29.65 15.59
N MET A 389 -4.00 28.38 15.14
CA MET A 389 -3.37 27.27 15.86
C MET A 389 -1.86 27.44 15.98
N PHE A 390 -1.18 28.13 15.05
CA PHE A 390 0.27 28.35 15.12
C PHE A 390 0.68 29.30 16.24
N ASP A 391 -0.26 30.08 16.77
CA ASP A 391 -0.03 31.01 17.85
C ASP A 391 -0.50 30.43 19.19
N THR A 392 -1.50 29.53 19.17
CA THR A 392 -2.12 28.99 20.40
C THR A 392 -1.71 27.56 20.75
N GLY A 393 -1.42 26.72 19.75
CA GLY A 393 -1.23 25.27 19.89
C GLY A 393 -2.46 24.50 20.41
N LYS A 394 -3.63 25.13 20.48
CA LYS A 394 -4.82 24.58 21.14
C LYS A 394 -6.00 24.44 20.18
N PRO A 395 -6.85 23.42 20.37
CA PRO A 395 -8.09 23.31 19.60
C PRO A 395 -9.04 24.46 19.96
N VAL A 396 -9.77 24.94 18.95
CA VAL A 396 -10.83 25.94 19.10
C VAL A 396 -12.16 25.31 19.51
N GLN A 397 -12.33 24.01 19.26
CA GLN A 397 -13.52 23.26 19.62
C GLN A 397 -13.21 21.78 19.80
N GLU A 398 -13.89 21.14 20.76
CA GLU A 398 -13.77 19.71 21.01
C GLU A 398 -15.16 19.08 21.20
N TRP A 399 -15.31 17.83 20.74
CA TRP A 399 -16.52 17.02 20.95
C TRP A 399 -16.14 15.71 21.63
N PRO A 400 -16.59 15.44 22.87
CA PRO A 400 -16.32 14.19 23.54
C PRO A 400 -17.05 13.02 22.87
N LEU A 401 -16.38 11.88 22.82
CA LEU A 401 -16.87 10.62 22.27
C LEU A 401 -17.12 9.61 23.40
N LYS A 402 -18.18 8.81 23.26
CA LYS A 402 -18.60 7.82 24.26
C LYS A 402 -17.75 6.57 24.18
N SER A 403 -17.57 6.01 22.98
CA SER A 403 -16.95 4.70 22.77
C SER A 403 -15.64 4.77 21.98
N VAL A 404 -15.53 5.64 20.98
CA VAL A 404 -14.34 5.70 20.12
C VAL A 404 -13.22 6.49 20.79
N ARG A 405 -12.03 5.88 20.92
CA ARG A 405 -10.88 6.49 21.62
C ARG A 405 -9.88 7.22 20.73
N GLY A 406 -9.85 6.91 19.44
CA GLY A 406 -8.95 7.53 18.48
C GLY A 406 -9.38 7.19 17.06
N ALA A 407 -8.77 7.82 16.05
CA ALA A 407 -8.94 7.43 14.66
C ALA A 407 -7.57 7.36 13.97
N TYR A 408 -7.37 6.29 13.19
CA TYR A 408 -6.19 6.19 12.35
C TYR A 408 -6.33 7.04 11.09
N GLY A 409 -7.47 6.94 10.41
CA GLY A 409 -7.83 7.81 9.30
C GLY A 409 -8.74 8.95 9.76
N ASN A 410 -8.51 10.17 9.27
CA ASN A 410 -9.32 11.35 9.57
C ASN A 410 -9.56 12.06 8.23
N PHE A 411 -10.83 12.32 7.89
CA PHE A 411 -11.24 12.68 6.53
C PHE A 411 -12.34 13.74 6.56
N PHE A 412 -12.47 14.44 5.44
CA PHE A 412 -13.62 15.27 5.14
C PHE A 412 -14.29 14.77 3.87
N SER A 413 -15.62 14.73 3.88
CA SER A 413 -16.42 14.61 2.65
C SER A 413 -16.49 15.96 1.95
N ALA A 414 -16.88 15.94 0.67
CA ALA A 414 -16.98 17.15 -0.15
C ALA A 414 -17.99 18.18 0.39
N ASP A 415 -19.04 17.71 1.08
CA ASP A 415 -20.04 18.56 1.75
C ASP A 415 -19.58 19.09 3.13
N GLY A 416 -18.34 18.82 3.52
CA GLY A 416 -17.73 19.36 4.74
C GLY A 416 -18.01 18.57 6.01
N ARG A 417 -18.64 17.40 5.94
CA ARG A 417 -18.77 16.51 7.11
C ARG A 417 -17.43 15.87 7.43
N TYR A 418 -17.14 15.75 8.71
CA TYR A 418 -15.91 15.17 9.24
C TYR A 418 -16.10 13.70 9.59
N PHE A 419 -15.09 12.87 9.31
CA PHE A 419 -15.09 11.45 9.60
C PHE A 419 -13.77 11.03 10.24
N GLY A 420 -13.84 10.21 11.28
CA GLY A 420 -12.69 9.50 11.83
C GLY A 420 -12.94 8.00 11.80
N ALA A 421 -11.95 7.22 11.35
CA ALA A 421 -12.04 5.76 11.30
C ALA A 421 -10.88 5.09 12.03
N VAL A 422 -11.18 4.07 12.85
CA VAL A 422 -10.21 3.14 13.44
C VAL A 422 -10.82 1.77 13.54
N GLY A 423 -10.11 0.74 13.06
CA GLY A 423 -10.64 -0.60 13.25
C GLY A 423 -12.00 -0.74 12.55
N PRO A 424 -12.97 -1.45 13.13
CA PRO A 424 -14.34 -1.47 12.63
C PRO A 424 -15.14 -0.20 12.96
N ASP A 425 -14.60 0.68 13.81
CA ASP A 425 -15.31 1.82 14.37
C ASP A 425 -15.13 3.07 13.49
N PHE A 426 -16.17 3.87 13.41
CA PHE A 426 -16.08 5.21 12.84
C PHE A 426 -16.88 6.22 13.63
N VAL A 427 -16.49 7.48 13.46
CA VAL A 427 -17.25 8.65 13.90
C VAL A 427 -17.55 9.55 12.71
N ARG A 428 -18.74 10.14 12.70
CA ARG A 428 -19.13 11.18 11.76
C ARG A 428 -19.59 12.40 12.54
N LEU A 429 -19.10 13.57 12.19
CA LEU A 429 -19.54 14.85 12.71
C LEU A 429 -19.98 15.75 11.56
N ASP A 430 -21.23 16.18 11.60
CA ASP A 430 -21.70 17.27 10.75
C ASP A 430 -21.36 18.62 11.38
N LEU A 431 -20.54 19.41 10.70
CA LEU A 431 -20.09 20.71 11.23
C LEU A 431 -21.16 21.81 11.15
N GLN A 432 -22.20 21.63 10.34
CA GLN A 432 -23.28 22.60 10.18
C GLN A 432 -24.38 22.36 11.21
N THR A 433 -24.78 21.11 11.40
CA THR A 433 -25.88 20.74 12.32
C THR A 433 -25.39 20.37 13.72
N GLY A 434 -24.11 20.03 13.87
CA GLY A 434 -23.55 19.48 15.11
C GLY A 434 -23.90 18.02 15.36
N GLU A 435 -24.56 17.35 14.41
CA GLU A 435 -24.92 15.94 14.54
C GLU A 435 -23.66 15.06 14.60
N LEU A 436 -23.55 14.27 15.68
CA LEU A 436 -22.44 13.37 15.94
C LEU A 436 -22.95 11.92 16.02
N ILE A 437 -22.39 11.07 15.17
CA ILE A 437 -22.65 9.62 15.16
C ILE A 437 -21.36 8.88 15.51
N GLU A 438 -21.47 7.96 16.47
CA GLU A 438 -20.47 6.94 16.75
C GLU A 438 -21.05 5.58 16.35
N ASN A 439 -20.35 4.85 15.50
CA ASN A 439 -20.71 3.49 15.17
C ASN A 439 -19.56 2.58 15.54
N THR A 440 -19.86 1.63 16.40
CA THR A 440 -18.96 0.56 16.79
C THR A 440 -19.53 -0.75 16.28
N SER A 441 -18.82 -1.40 15.38
CA SER A 441 -19.23 -2.69 14.86
C SER A 441 -18.18 -3.76 15.13
N ARG A 442 -18.56 -5.03 15.01
CA ARG A 442 -17.64 -6.16 15.16
C ARG A 442 -17.23 -6.66 13.78
N HIS A 443 -16.41 -5.90 13.07
CA HIS A 443 -15.81 -6.36 11.81
C HIS A 443 -14.44 -6.98 12.03
N TYR A 444 -14.06 -7.87 11.12
CA TYR A 444 -12.81 -8.63 11.20
C TYR A 444 -11.61 -7.76 10.77
N MET A 445 -11.83 -6.86 9.82
CA MET A 445 -10.81 -5.95 9.30
C MET A 445 -10.85 -4.62 10.02
N GLY A 446 -9.66 -4.15 10.40
CA GLY A 446 -9.53 -2.79 10.90
C GLY A 446 -9.44 -1.77 9.76
N SER A 447 -9.97 -0.57 9.96
CA SER A 447 -9.90 0.52 9.01
C SER A 447 -8.56 1.25 9.10
N GLY A 448 -7.92 1.39 7.94
CA GLY A 448 -6.73 2.18 7.69
C GLY A 448 -7.08 3.61 7.27
N ARG A 449 -6.49 4.06 6.16
CA ARG A 449 -6.78 5.37 5.54
C ARG A 449 -7.62 5.21 4.29
N GLY A 450 -8.17 6.30 3.77
CA GLY A 450 -8.82 6.27 2.47
C GLY A 450 -9.43 7.59 2.01
N SER A 451 -10.54 7.51 1.29
CA SER A 451 -11.28 8.65 0.75
C SER A 451 -12.74 8.32 0.45
N PHE A 452 -13.52 9.35 0.12
CA PHE A 452 -14.90 9.17 -0.37
C PHE A 452 -14.92 8.83 -1.86
N ASP A 453 -15.89 8.00 -2.26
CA ASP A 453 -16.28 7.82 -3.66
C ASP A 453 -17.27 8.92 -4.11
N PRO A 454 -17.53 9.05 -5.43
CA PRO A 454 -18.46 10.04 -5.97
C PRO A 454 -19.90 9.92 -5.41
N GLU A 455 -20.31 8.73 -4.95
CA GLU A 455 -21.61 8.48 -4.34
C GLU A 455 -21.68 8.85 -2.85
N GLY A 456 -20.54 9.24 -2.26
CA GLY A 456 -20.39 9.68 -0.88
C GLY A 456 -20.14 8.57 0.13
N ASN A 457 -19.76 7.36 -0.30
CA ASN A 457 -19.33 6.29 0.59
C ASN A 457 -17.85 6.46 0.95
N LEU A 458 -17.50 6.19 2.20
CA LEU A 458 -16.11 6.19 2.63
C LEU A 458 -15.48 4.83 2.31
N TRP A 459 -14.37 4.84 1.59
CA TRP A 459 -13.53 3.67 1.40
C TRP A 459 -12.28 3.78 2.26
N ALA A 460 -11.82 2.64 2.79
CA ALA A 460 -10.60 2.58 3.58
C ALA A 460 -9.84 1.27 3.36
N GLY A 461 -8.52 1.30 3.56
CA GLY A 461 -7.70 0.10 3.55
C GLY A 461 -8.09 -0.83 4.70
N GLY A 462 -8.25 -2.12 4.42
CA GLY A 462 -8.55 -3.14 5.42
C GLY A 462 -7.27 -3.72 6.03
N LYS A 463 -6.99 -3.35 7.27
CA LYS A 463 -5.87 -3.84 8.09
C LYS A 463 -6.28 -5.12 8.82
N SER A 464 -5.83 -6.27 8.31
CA SER A 464 -5.98 -7.58 8.97
C SER A 464 -4.95 -8.58 8.45
N SER A 465 -4.95 -9.80 9.00
CA SER A 465 -4.06 -10.90 8.57
C SER A 465 -4.31 -11.39 7.13
N ASN A 466 -5.38 -10.98 6.46
CA ASN A 466 -5.64 -11.35 5.06
C ASN A 466 -6.09 -10.19 4.15
N GLY A 467 -6.08 -8.96 4.66
CA GLY A 467 -6.12 -7.72 3.87
C GLY A 467 -7.29 -7.54 2.89
N GLY A 468 -7.39 -6.34 2.31
CA GLY A 468 -8.51 -5.94 1.47
C GLY A 468 -8.90 -4.48 1.65
N ILE A 469 -10.16 -4.18 1.36
CA ILE A 469 -10.73 -2.83 1.46
C ILE A 469 -12.08 -2.86 2.16
N LEU A 470 -12.43 -1.74 2.78
CA LEU A 470 -13.67 -1.53 3.52
C LEU A 470 -14.46 -0.43 2.83
N LYS A 471 -15.77 -0.64 2.67
CA LYS A 471 -16.73 0.39 2.29
C LYS A 471 -17.61 0.70 3.47
N PHE A 472 -17.75 1.98 3.78
CA PHE A 472 -18.69 2.49 4.75
C PHE A 472 -19.70 3.42 4.06
N ASP A 473 -20.99 3.09 4.18
CA ASP A 473 -22.09 3.92 3.70
C ASP A 473 -22.60 4.83 4.83
N PRO A 474 -22.33 6.14 4.79
CA PRO A 474 -22.76 7.07 5.83
C PRO A 474 -24.27 7.31 5.89
N LYS A 475 -25.03 6.94 4.85
CA LYS A 475 -26.49 7.10 4.82
C LYS A 475 -27.19 6.00 5.60
N THR A 476 -26.70 4.77 5.46
CA THR A 476 -27.30 3.59 6.11
C THR A 476 -26.57 3.18 7.39
N GLY A 477 -25.33 3.62 7.57
CA GLY A 477 -24.46 3.14 8.64
C GLY A 477 -23.84 1.77 8.38
N ALA A 478 -24.05 1.19 7.19
CA ALA A 478 -23.55 -0.14 6.84
C ALA A 478 -22.06 -0.11 6.47
N THR A 479 -21.35 -1.17 6.88
CA THR A 479 -19.96 -1.42 6.48
C THR A 479 -19.88 -2.76 5.76
N VAL A 480 -19.17 -2.79 4.64
CA VAL A 480 -18.93 -3.97 3.81
C VAL A 480 -17.43 -4.19 3.66
N GLU A 481 -16.98 -5.43 3.86
CA GLU A 481 -15.59 -5.83 3.65
C GLU A 481 -15.43 -6.52 2.29
N TYR A 482 -14.37 -6.16 1.56
CA TYR A 482 -13.98 -6.83 0.33
C TYR A 482 -12.56 -7.38 0.52
N VAL A 483 -12.47 -8.71 0.54
CA VAL A 483 -11.19 -9.41 0.73
C VAL A 483 -10.36 -9.34 -0.55
N SER A 484 -9.06 -9.09 -0.40
CA SER A 484 -8.11 -9.11 -1.50
C SER A 484 -8.04 -10.51 -2.15
N PRO A 485 -7.97 -10.62 -3.50
CA PRO A 485 -7.74 -11.90 -4.15
C PRO A 485 -6.32 -12.43 -3.88
N THR A 486 -5.34 -11.55 -3.68
CA THR A 486 -4.01 -11.94 -3.18
C THR A 486 -4.05 -12.12 -1.66
N PRO A 487 -3.67 -13.30 -1.12
CA PRO A 487 -3.68 -13.57 0.33
C PRO A 487 -2.47 -12.94 1.04
N HIS A 488 -2.52 -12.93 2.38
CA HIS A 488 -1.42 -12.47 3.24
C HIS A 488 -1.00 -11.00 3.04
N VAL A 489 -1.92 -10.18 2.55
CA VAL A 489 -1.71 -8.75 2.32
C VAL A 489 -2.31 -7.90 3.42
N ASN A 490 -2.01 -6.61 3.37
CA ASN A 490 -2.65 -5.60 4.22
C ASN A 490 -2.98 -4.37 3.38
N GLY A 491 -4.21 -3.87 3.47
CA GLY A 491 -4.61 -2.60 2.88
C GLY A 491 -4.36 -1.47 3.86
N TYR A 492 -3.30 -0.68 3.66
CA TYR A 492 -3.04 0.48 4.53
C TYR A 492 -3.96 1.66 4.19
N SER A 493 -4.13 1.93 2.90
CA SER A 493 -5.04 2.95 2.39
C SER A 493 -5.88 2.42 1.21
N ALA A 494 -7.09 2.93 1.04
CA ALA A 494 -7.91 2.70 -0.15
C ALA A 494 -8.60 4.00 -0.58
N LYS A 495 -8.35 4.44 -1.82
CA LYS A 495 -8.84 5.73 -2.34
C LYS A 495 -9.66 5.53 -3.59
N SER A 496 -10.78 6.24 -3.66
CA SER A 496 -11.63 6.25 -4.85
C SER A 496 -11.10 7.23 -5.89
N ASP A 497 -11.20 6.83 -7.16
CA ASP A 497 -10.99 7.71 -8.30
C ASP A 497 -12.31 8.37 -8.78
N LYS A 498 -12.21 9.28 -9.74
CA LYS A 498 -13.36 10.01 -10.30
C LYS A 498 -14.42 9.12 -10.97
N ASN A 499 -14.08 7.87 -11.30
CA ASN A 499 -15.00 6.90 -11.91
C ASN A 499 -15.69 6.02 -10.86
N GLY A 500 -15.29 6.12 -9.58
CA GLY A 500 -15.76 5.26 -8.49
C GLY A 500 -14.97 3.95 -8.37
N ASP A 501 -13.86 3.77 -9.09
CA ASP A 501 -12.97 2.62 -8.86
C ASP A 501 -12.13 2.89 -7.63
N ILE A 502 -11.82 1.82 -6.88
CA ILE A 502 -11.14 1.90 -5.59
C ILE A 502 -9.73 1.35 -5.71
N TRP A 503 -8.78 2.21 -5.45
CA TRP A 503 -7.36 1.92 -5.54
C TRP A 503 -6.77 1.68 -4.17
N ALA A 504 -5.98 0.62 -4.01
CA ALA A 504 -5.35 0.29 -2.75
C ALA A 504 -3.99 -0.39 -2.95
N GLY A 505 -3.01 0.07 -2.18
CA GLY A 505 -1.74 -0.63 -2.04
C GLY A 505 -1.91 -1.88 -1.19
N MET A 506 -1.70 -3.04 -1.81
CA MET A 506 -1.72 -4.31 -1.11
C MET A 506 -0.33 -4.57 -0.56
N MET A 507 -0.01 -3.97 0.59
CA MET A 507 1.28 -4.17 1.24
C MET A 507 1.60 -5.66 1.33
N GLN A 508 2.88 -5.99 1.26
CA GLN A 508 3.43 -7.36 1.22
C GLN A 508 3.32 -8.09 -0.12
N SER A 509 2.44 -7.67 -1.03
CA SER A 509 2.17 -8.43 -2.26
C SER A 509 3.04 -8.07 -3.47
N GLY A 510 3.73 -6.93 -3.46
CA GLY A 510 4.32 -6.39 -4.68
C GLY A 510 3.26 -5.91 -5.69
N ARG A 511 2.05 -5.53 -5.24
CA ARG A 511 0.91 -5.19 -6.11
C ARG A 511 0.14 -3.97 -5.63
N ILE A 512 -0.40 -3.21 -6.57
CA ILE A 512 -1.46 -2.23 -6.34
C ILE A 512 -2.74 -2.74 -6.98
N SER A 513 -3.84 -2.70 -6.24
CA SER A 513 -5.14 -3.18 -6.71
C SER A 513 -6.06 -2.02 -7.11
N ARG A 514 -6.80 -2.19 -8.20
CA ARG A 514 -7.93 -1.36 -8.62
C ARG A 514 -9.20 -2.23 -8.61
N PHE A 515 -10.04 -2.01 -7.61
CA PHE A 515 -11.33 -2.68 -7.47
C PHE A 515 -12.43 -1.87 -8.16
N LYS A 516 -13.31 -2.55 -8.90
CA LYS A 516 -14.46 -1.95 -9.56
C LYS A 516 -15.75 -2.35 -8.82
N PRO A 517 -16.30 -1.49 -7.93
CA PRO A 517 -17.43 -1.88 -7.08
C PRO A 517 -18.68 -2.29 -7.85
N LYS A 518 -18.90 -1.71 -9.04
CA LYS A 518 -20.07 -1.98 -9.89
C LYS A 518 -20.10 -3.42 -10.41
N THR A 519 -18.93 -4.03 -10.64
CA THR A 519 -18.81 -5.38 -11.18
C THR A 519 -18.22 -6.38 -10.20
N GLY A 520 -17.70 -5.93 -9.06
CA GLY A 520 -16.98 -6.76 -8.10
C GLY A 520 -15.61 -7.25 -8.61
N THR A 521 -15.06 -6.63 -9.65
CA THR A 521 -13.83 -7.07 -10.31
C THR A 521 -12.60 -6.42 -9.70
N TRP A 522 -11.54 -7.21 -9.52
CA TRP A 522 -10.22 -6.74 -9.12
C TRP A 522 -9.26 -6.74 -10.32
N ILE A 523 -8.51 -5.66 -10.48
CA ILE A 523 -7.33 -5.61 -11.36
C ILE A 523 -6.12 -5.40 -10.44
N GLU A 524 -5.06 -6.20 -10.60
CA GLU A 524 -3.85 -6.10 -9.77
C GLU A 524 -2.63 -5.85 -10.64
N TYR A 525 -2.03 -4.67 -10.47
CA TYR A 525 -0.81 -4.28 -11.17
C TYR A 525 0.40 -4.79 -10.38
N VAL A 526 1.14 -5.75 -10.95
CA VAL A 526 2.31 -6.37 -10.32
C VAL A 526 3.54 -5.51 -10.53
N LEU A 527 4.17 -5.07 -9.46
CA LEU A 527 5.26 -4.10 -9.50
C LEU A 527 6.62 -4.75 -9.77
N PRO A 528 7.55 -4.01 -10.42
CA PRO A 528 8.93 -4.47 -10.63
C PRO A 528 9.71 -4.62 -9.32
N THR A 529 9.43 -3.77 -8.32
CA THR A 529 9.97 -3.87 -6.97
C THR A 529 9.10 -4.82 -6.13
N PRO A 530 9.58 -6.04 -5.77
CA PRO A 530 8.76 -7.06 -5.10
C PRO A 530 8.45 -6.74 -3.63
N HIS A 531 9.21 -5.81 -3.05
CA HIS A 531 9.07 -5.39 -1.65
C HIS A 531 8.28 -4.09 -1.52
N SER A 532 7.48 -3.76 -2.55
CA SER A 532 6.76 -2.50 -2.60
C SER A 532 5.91 -2.29 -1.34
N PHE A 533 6.03 -1.11 -0.76
CA PHE A 533 5.42 -0.83 0.53
C PHE A 533 4.69 0.51 0.53
N ASP A 534 3.44 0.46 0.09
CA ASP A 534 2.58 1.62 -0.06
C ASP A 534 1.81 1.95 1.22
N PHE A 535 2.23 3.02 1.89
CA PHE A 535 1.53 3.63 3.02
C PHE A 535 0.29 4.41 2.54
N ASN A 536 0.46 5.64 2.06
CA ASN A 536 -0.66 6.45 1.58
C ASN A 536 -0.38 7.04 0.20
N SER A 537 -1.33 6.82 -0.70
CA SER A 537 -1.25 7.19 -2.10
C SER A 537 -2.00 8.47 -2.45
N TRP A 538 -1.77 8.93 -3.66
CA TRP A 538 -2.54 9.98 -4.31
C TRP A 538 -3.10 9.45 -5.63
N ILE A 539 -4.38 9.73 -5.87
CA ILE A 539 -5.06 9.41 -7.12
C ILE A 539 -5.14 10.69 -7.94
N ASP A 540 -4.43 10.72 -9.05
CA ASP A 540 -4.50 11.80 -10.01
C ASP A 540 -5.72 11.61 -10.89
N ASN A 541 -6.79 12.34 -10.56
CA ASN A 541 -8.03 12.34 -11.32
C ASN A 541 -7.99 13.27 -12.54
N SER A 542 -6.91 14.02 -12.77
CA SER A 542 -6.77 14.86 -13.97
C SER A 542 -6.55 14.02 -15.23
N THR A 543 -5.96 12.84 -15.10
CA THR A 543 -5.70 11.92 -16.21
C THR A 543 -6.92 11.04 -16.55
N THR A 544 -6.92 10.48 -17.75
CA THR A 544 -7.93 9.51 -18.20
C THR A 544 -7.22 8.36 -18.93
N PRO A 545 -7.13 7.15 -18.35
CA PRO A 545 -7.62 6.77 -17.02
C PRO A 545 -6.92 7.51 -15.85
N PRO A 546 -7.53 7.57 -14.65
CA PRO A 546 -6.87 8.07 -13.44
C PRO A 546 -5.55 7.34 -13.17
N THR A 547 -4.55 8.05 -12.64
CA THR A 547 -3.24 7.47 -12.32
C THR A 547 -3.00 7.38 -10.82
N TYR A 548 -2.27 6.34 -10.40
CA TYR A 548 -1.97 6.07 -9.00
C TYR A 548 -0.53 6.47 -8.68
N TRP A 549 -0.35 7.23 -7.61
CA TRP A 549 0.96 7.64 -7.12
C TRP A 549 1.16 7.18 -5.68
N TYR A 550 2.31 6.61 -5.38
CA TYR A 550 2.70 6.32 -4.00
C TYR A 550 4.20 6.47 -3.79
N GLY A 551 4.59 6.56 -2.53
CA GLY A 551 5.99 6.54 -2.11
C GLY A 551 6.36 5.17 -1.57
N ASP A 552 7.45 4.61 -2.08
CA ASP A 552 7.94 3.29 -1.68
C ASP A 552 8.96 3.40 -0.53
N ASP A 553 8.88 2.48 0.43
CA ASP A 553 9.86 2.35 1.51
C ASP A 553 11.29 2.13 0.98
N SER A 554 11.42 1.57 -0.23
CA SER A 554 12.68 1.29 -0.92
C SER A 554 13.34 2.52 -1.56
N GLY A 555 12.77 3.73 -1.40
CA GLY A 555 13.36 4.97 -1.88
C GLY A 555 12.91 5.37 -3.29
N TYR A 556 11.67 5.05 -3.68
CA TYR A 556 11.10 5.48 -4.95
C TYR A 556 9.83 6.31 -4.75
N ILE A 557 9.56 7.22 -5.67
CA ILE A 557 8.18 7.62 -5.96
C ILE A 557 7.73 6.81 -7.17
N VAL A 558 6.54 6.22 -7.10
CA VAL A 558 6.06 5.30 -8.12
C VAL A 558 4.74 5.80 -8.68
N ARG A 559 4.65 5.85 -10.01
CA ARG A 559 3.45 6.14 -10.77
C ARG A 559 2.97 4.89 -11.50
N ILE A 560 1.68 4.59 -11.41
CA ILE A 560 1.04 3.52 -12.18
C ILE A 560 -0.01 4.15 -13.08
N GLN A 561 0.11 3.86 -14.37
CA GLN A 561 -0.75 4.40 -15.42
C GLN A 561 -1.46 3.26 -16.15
N PRO A 562 -2.75 3.03 -15.85
CA PRO A 562 -3.55 2.13 -16.65
C PRO A 562 -3.68 2.63 -18.07
N LEU A 563 -3.83 1.67 -18.97
CA LEU A 563 -4.05 1.92 -20.39
C LEU A 563 -5.54 1.80 -20.77
N GLU A 564 -6.37 1.40 -19.81
CA GLU A 564 -7.83 1.19 -19.92
C GLU A 564 -8.58 1.44 -18.60
#